data_AF-A0A8H4A802-F1
#
_entry.id   AF-A0A8H4A802-F1
#
_cell.length_a   1.000
_cell.length_b   1.000
_cell.length_c   1.000
_cell.angle_alpha   90.00
_cell.angle_beta   90.00
_cell.angle_gamma   90.00
#
_symmetry.space_group_name_H-M   'P 1'
#
loop_
_entity.id
_entity.type
_entity.pdbx_description
1 polymer ?
#
loop_
_entity_poly.entity_id
_entity_poly.type
_entity_poly.pdbx_seq_one_letter_code
_entity_poly.pdbx_strand_id
1 'polypeptide(L)'
;MKRFYMVQKAKDADVIGIVVGTLGVAYYLEIISHLKKLIIHAGKKPYTFVMGKLNVAKMANFMEIDCFVLVSCPENSLLDSKEFYRPIVTPFELEIALNPSKQ
;
A
#
# COMPACT_ATOMS: atom_id res chain seq x y z
N MET A 1 -6.55 -13.44 12.03
CA MET A 1 -5.52 -14.13 11.21
C MET A 1 -5.27 -13.47 9.86
N LYS A 2 -6.28 -13.16 9.03
CA LYS A 2 -6.09 -12.62 7.66
C LYS A 2 -5.26 -11.33 7.56
N ARG A 3 -5.34 -10.42 8.54
CA ARG A 3 -4.60 -9.15 8.50
C ARG A 3 -3.11 -9.28 8.81
N PHE A 4 -2.74 -10.16 9.76
CA PHE A 4 -1.34 -10.51 10.01
C PHE A 4 -0.66 -11.13 8.79
N TYR A 5 -1.40 -11.97 8.05
CA TYR A 5 -0.89 -12.52 6.78
C TYR A 5 -0.56 -11.42 5.76
N MET A 6 -1.40 -10.39 5.63
CA MET A 6 -1.13 -9.27 4.72
C MET A 6 0.09 -8.44 5.15
N VAL A 7 0.27 -8.24 6.47
CA VAL A 7 1.46 -7.56 7.01
C VAL A 7 2.74 -8.36 6.71
N GLN A 8 2.72 -9.68 6.89
CA GLN A 8 3.84 -10.54 6.53
C GLN A 8 4.14 -10.47 5.02
N LYS A 9 3.12 -10.52 4.17
CA LYS A 9 3.31 -10.33 2.72
C LYS A 9 3.88 -8.97 2.35
N ALA A 10 3.51 -7.90 3.06
CA ALA A 10 4.10 -6.58 2.85
C ALA A 10 5.56 -6.52 3.34
N LYS A 11 5.92 -7.27 4.38
CA LYS A 11 7.30 -7.38 4.88
C LYS A 11 8.21 -8.10 3.86
N ASP A 12 7.68 -9.13 3.20
CA ASP A 12 8.39 -9.93 2.19
C ASP A 12 8.46 -9.26 0.80
N ALA A 13 7.67 -8.22 0.54
CA ALA A 13 7.61 -7.56 -0.77
C ALA A 13 8.89 -6.78 -1.11
N ASP A 14 9.41 -6.85 -2.33
CA ASP A 14 10.58 -6.07 -2.76
C ASP A 14 10.16 -4.75 -3.43
N VAL A 15 9.04 -4.79 -4.15
CA VAL A 15 8.48 -3.64 -4.86
C VAL A 15 7.09 -3.30 -4.33
N ILE A 16 6.92 -2.05 -3.89
CA ILE A 16 5.70 -1.59 -3.22
C ILE A 16 5.05 -0.44 -3.97
N GLY A 17 3.78 -0.61 -4.33
CA GLY A 17 2.97 0.40 -5.01
C GLY A 17 2.15 1.24 -4.03
N ILE A 18 2.46 2.52 -3.91
CA ILE A 18 1.66 3.51 -3.19
C ILE A 18 0.52 3.96 -4.10
N VAL A 19 -0.71 3.58 -3.74
CA VAL A 19 -1.90 3.91 -4.52
C VAL A 19 -2.68 5.00 -3.82
N VAL A 20 -2.90 6.11 -4.51
CA VAL A 20 -3.63 7.26 -3.99
C VAL A 20 -5.02 7.25 -4.61
N GLY A 21 -6.03 6.86 -3.83
CA GLY A 21 -7.41 6.68 -4.32
C GLY A 21 -8.27 7.95 -4.29
N THR A 22 -7.76 9.04 -3.71
CA THR A 22 -8.47 10.34 -3.65
C THR A 22 -7.48 11.48 -3.43
N LEU A 23 -7.74 12.62 -4.07
CA LEU A 23 -7.02 13.88 -3.84
C LEU A 23 -7.67 14.74 -2.74
N GLY A 24 -8.85 14.33 -2.24
CA GLY A 24 -9.63 15.07 -1.24
C GLY A 24 -9.21 14.81 0.21
N VAL A 25 -8.23 13.94 0.45
CA VAL A 25 -7.68 13.69 1.79
C VAL A 25 -6.66 14.79 2.09
N ALA A 26 -6.92 15.63 3.09
CA ALA A 26 -5.92 16.58 3.57
C ALA A 26 -4.62 15.82 3.91
N TYR A 27 -3.46 16.40 3.57
CA TYR A 27 -2.13 15.84 3.86
C TYR A 27 -1.75 14.55 3.10
N TYR A 28 -2.44 14.18 2.00
CA TYR A 28 -2.07 12.99 1.22
C TYR A 28 -0.62 13.04 0.70
N LEU A 29 -0.10 14.23 0.35
CA LEU A 29 1.29 14.41 -0.09
C LEU A 29 2.29 14.06 1.02
N GLU A 30 1.99 14.42 2.26
CA GLU A 30 2.83 14.10 3.42
C GLU A 30 2.84 12.60 3.68
N ILE A 31 1.67 11.95 3.59
CA ILE A 31 1.56 10.50 3.72
C ILE A 31 2.37 9.80 2.62
N ILE A 32 2.26 10.23 1.35
CA ILE A 32 3.05 9.65 0.26
C ILE A 32 4.55 9.83 0.51
N SER A 33 4.98 11.03 0.92
CA SER A 33 6.38 11.33 1.22
C SER A 33 6.91 10.45 2.35
N HIS A 34 6.12 10.29 3.41
CA HIS A 34 6.41 9.43 4.54
C HIS A 34 6.53 7.95 4.13
N LEU A 35 5.54 7.42 3.41
CA LEU A 35 5.57 6.03 2.94
C LEU A 35 6.73 5.76 1.98
N LYS A 36 7.05 6.68 1.08
CA LYS A 36 8.24 6.57 0.21
C LYS A 36 9.50 6.43 1.04
N LYS A 37 9.68 7.28 2.06
CA LYS A 37 10.84 7.21 2.96
C LYS A 37 10.87 5.86 3.67
N LEU A 38 9.76 5.44 4.29
CA LEU A 38 9.68 4.14 4.97
C LEU A 38 10.11 2.98 4.07
N ILE A 39 9.57 2.91 2.85
CA ILE A 39 9.87 1.84 1.88
C ILE A 39 11.36 1.85 1.49
N ILE A 40 11.92 3.03 1.21
CA ILE A 40 13.35 3.17 0.85
C ILE A 40 14.26 2.78 2.02
N HIS A 41 13.94 3.20 3.24
CA HIS A 41 14.73 2.84 4.43
C HIS A 41 14.68 1.34 4.73
N ALA A 42 13.60 0.67 4.35
CA ALA A 42 13.48 -0.79 4.42
C ALA A 42 14.21 -1.53 3.27
N GLY A 43 14.92 -0.81 2.39
CA GLY A 43 15.66 -1.40 1.27
C GLY A 43 14.78 -1.84 0.09
N LYS A 44 13.55 -1.32 0.00
CA LYS A 44 12.53 -1.73 -0.98
C LYS A 44 12.28 -0.62 -2.02
N LYS A 45 11.67 -0.97 -3.15
CA LYS A 45 11.43 -0.02 -4.26
C LYS A 45 10.00 0.55 -4.22
N PRO A 46 9.81 1.87 -4.00
CA PRO A 46 8.48 2.47 -4.06
C PRO A 46 8.09 2.90 -5.49
N TYR A 47 6.85 2.65 -5.88
CA TYR A 47 6.19 3.29 -7.02
C TYR A 47 4.95 4.05 -6.54
N THR A 48 4.58 5.15 -7.17
CA THR A 48 3.38 5.92 -6.81
C THR A 48 2.40 5.96 -7.97
N PHE A 49 1.17 5.59 -7.67
CA PHE A 49 0.06 5.57 -8.61
C PHE A 49 -1.02 6.54 -8.13
N VAL A 50 -1.30 7.55 -8.94
CA VAL A 50 -2.44 8.44 -8.72
C VAL A 50 -3.56 7.95 -9.63
N MET A 51 -4.60 7.39 -9.05
CA MET A 51 -5.75 6.88 -9.79
C MET A 51 -7.03 7.18 -9.01
N GLY A 52 -8.12 7.51 -9.70
CA GLY A 52 -9.40 7.75 -9.05
C GLY A 52 -9.97 6.46 -8.46
N LYS A 53 -10.97 5.87 -9.12
CA LYS A 53 -11.53 4.59 -8.66
C LYS A 53 -10.57 3.43 -8.93
N LEU A 54 -10.24 2.70 -7.87
CA LEU A 54 -9.54 1.41 -7.92
C LEU A 54 -10.35 0.38 -8.72
N ASN A 55 -9.65 -0.40 -9.53
CA ASN A 55 -10.24 -1.52 -10.29
C ASN A 55 -9.19 -2.62 -10.45
N VAL A 56 -9.59 -3.87 -10.20
CA VAL A 56 -8.80 -5.09 -10.38
C VAL A 56 -8.06 -5.11 -11.72
N ALA A 57 -8.75 -4.80 -12.82
CA ALA A 57 -8.15 -4.83 -14.16
C ALA A 57 -6.98 -3.85 -14.32
N LYS A 58 -7.06 -2.67 -13.68
CA LYS A 58 -5.97 -1.69 -13.71
C LYS A 58 -4.77 -2.17 -12.90
N MET A 59 -5.05 -2.71 -11.71
CA MET A 59 -4.03 -3.17 -10.78
C MET A 59 -3.25 -4.38 -11.34
N ALA A 60 -3.92 -5.26 -12.09
CA ALA A 60 -3.32 -6.43 -12.72
C ALA A 60 -2.23 -6.10 -13.75
N ASN A 61 -2.25 -4.90 -14.34
CA ASN A 61 -1.25 -4.48 -15.33
C ASN A 61 0.13 -4.19 -14.72
N PHE A 62 0.22 -4.05 -13.39
CA PHE A 62 1.47 -3.72 -12.71
C PHE A 62 2.10 -4.98 -12.08
N MET A 63 2.55 -5.91 -12.93
CA MET A 63 3.08 -7.21 -12.50
C MET A 63 4.34 -7.10 -11.62
N GLU A 64 5.13 -6.04 -11.81
CA GLU A 64 6.33 -5.73 -11.02
C GLU A 64 6.02 -5.40 -9.55
N ILE A 65 4.77 -5.06 -9.21
CA ILE A 65 4.41 -4.71 -7.84
C ILE A 65 4.08 -5.98 -7.05
N ASP A 66 4.76 -6.17 -5.93
CA ASP A 66 4.52 -7.31 -5.03
C ASP A 66 3.42 -7.01 -4.02
N CYS A 67 3.30 -5.76 -3.58
CA CYS A 67 2.32 -5.31 -2.60
C CYS A 67 1.88 -3.87 -2.87
N PHE A 68 0.60 -3.59 -2.68
CA PHE A 68 0.06 -2.24 -2.75
C PHE A 68 -0.27 -1.70 -1.37
N VAL A 69 0.06 -0.44 -1.13
CA VAL A 69 -0.42 0.34 0.01
C VAL A 69 -1.43 1.36 -0.47
N LEU A 70 -2.65 1.28 0.04
CA LEU A 70 -3.73 2.18 -0.36
C LEU A 70 -3.82 3.38 0.58
N VAL A 71 -3.58 4.57 0.03
CA VAL A 71 -3.84 5.85 0.67
C VAL A 71 -5.23 6.33 0.24
N SER A 72 -6.22 6.12 1.10
CA SER A 72 -7.60 6.57 0.89
C SER A 72 -8.28 6.97 2.21
N CYS A 73 -9.48 7.57 2.13
CA CYS A 73 -10.31 7.79 3.31
C CYS A 73 -10.62 6.45 4.02
N PRO A 74 -10.80 6.46 5.36
CA PRO A 74 -11.10 5.26 6.15
C PRO A 74 -12.31 4.47 5.65
N GLU A 75 -13.31 5.16 5.11
CA GLU A 75 -14.55 4.59 4.54
C GLU A 75 -14.27 3.74 3.28
N ASN A 76 -13.22 4.07 2.53
CA ASN A 76 -12.83 3.36 1.31
C ASN A 76 -11.80 2.24 1.58
N SER A 77 -11.38 2.07 2.84
CA SER A 77 -10.48 1.00 3.27
C SER A 77 -11.18 -0.37 3.39
N LEU A 78 -12.51 -0.42 3.29
CA LEU A 78 -13.34 -1.63 3.24
C LEU A 78 -13.37 -2.24 1.82
N LEU A 79 -12.22 -2.35 1.16
CA LEU A 79 -12.12 -3.09 -0.09
C LEU A 79 -12.17 -4.59 0.18
N ASP A 80 -13.00 -5.31 -0.56
CA ASP A 80 -12.92 -6.77 -0.59
C ASP A 80 -11.65 -7.19 -1.34
N SER A 81 -10.56 -7.28 -0.58
CA SER A 81 -9.22 -7.67 -1.06
C SER A 81 -9.16 -9.02 -1.81
N LYS A 82 -10.23 -9.82 -1.83
CA LYS A 82 -10.27 -11.14 -2.50
C LYS A 82 -10.11 -11.07 -4.01
N GLU A 83 -10.55 -9.98 -4.63
CA GLU A 83 -10.52 -9.86 -6.10
C GLU A 83 -9.16 -9.37 -6.63
N PHE A 84 -8.26 -8.90 -5.74
CA PHE A 84 -6.97 -8.38 -6.13
C PHE A 84 -5.89 -9.46 -6.07
N TYR A 85 -5.14 -9.59 -7.15
CA TYR A 85 -4.04 -10.57 -7.28
C TYR A 85 -2.86 -10.30 -6.35
N ARG A 86 -2.63 -9.02 -6.02
CA ARG A 86 -1.57 -8.57 -5.11
C ARG A 86 -2.17 -8.09 -3.80
N PRO A 87 -1.50 -8.33 -2.65
CA PRO A 87 -1.97 -7.87 -1.35
C PRO A 87 -2.14 -6.35 -1.35
N ILE A 88 -3.23 -5.89 -0.71
CA ILE A 88 -3.50 -4.48 -0.46
C ILE A 88 -3.52 -4.25 1.04
N VAL A 89 -2.59 -3.42 1.51
CA VAL A 89 -2.43 -3.03 2.92
C VAL A 89 -2.76 -1.56 3.14
N THR A 90 -3.05 -1.22 4.39
CA THR A 90 -3.17 0.18 4.81
C THR A 90 -1.79 0.79 5.11
N PRO A 91 -1.67 2.13 5.15
CA PRO A 91 -0.44 2.78 5.60
C PRO A 91 0.01 2.31 6.99
N PHE A 92 -0.95 2.07 7.89
CA PHE A 92 -0.67 1.56 9.24
C PHE A 92 -0.11 0.13 9.24
N GLU A 93 -0.65 -0.76 8.40
CA GLU A 93 -0.09 -2.11 8.26
C GLU A 93 1.29 -2.12 7.63
N LEU A 94 1.53 -1.22 6.67
CA LEU A 94 2.85 -1.09 6.07
C LEU A 94 3.87 -0.58 7.08
N GLU A 95 3.48 0.35 7.96
CA GLU A 95 4.26 0.79 9.10
C GLU A 95 4.67 -0.38 9.99
N ILE A 96 3.73 -1.23 10.39
CA ILE A 96 4.04 -2.43 11.19
C ILE A 96 4.98 -3.38 10.43
N ALA A 97 4.76 -3.54 9.13
CA ALA A 97 5.57 -4.45 8.29
C ALA A 97 7.03 -4.00 8.16
N LEU A 98 7.27 -2.69 8.02
CA LEU A 98 8.57 -2.15 7.61
C LEU A 98 9.32 -1.38 8.69
N ASN A 99 8.65 -0.91 9.74
CA ASN A 99 9.28 -0.13 10.80
C ASN A 99 9.81 -1.06 11.91
N PRO A 100 11.14 -1.16 12.12
CA PRO A 100 11.72 -2.03 13.14
C PRO A 100 11.30 -1.63 14.57
N SER A 101 10.97 -0.36 14.81
CA SER A 101 10.54 0.15 16.13
C SER A 101 9.08 -0.16 16.45
N LYS A 102 8.30 -0.68 15.48
CA LYS A 102 6.90 -1.05 15.64
C LYS A 102 6.64 -2.55 15.47
N GLN A 103 7.70 -3.36 15.39
CA GLN A 103 7.63 -4.83 15.41
C GLN A 103 7.71 -5.39 16.81
#